data_AF-A0A533ZYF2-F1
#
_entry.id   AF-A0A533ZYF2-F1
#
_cell.length_a   1.000
_cell.length_b   1.000
_cell.length_c   1.000
_cell.angle_alpha   90.00
_cell.angle_beta   90.00
_cell.angle_gamma   90.00
#
_symmetry.space_group_name_H-M   'P 1'
#
loop_
_entity.id
_entity.type
_entity.pdbx_description
1 polymer ?
#
loop_
_entity_poly.entity_id
_entity_poly.type
_entity_poly.pdbx_seq_one_letter_code
_entity_poly.pdbx_strand_id
1 'polypeptide(L)'
;MNLAYPFNLISGLGLGISYSSFTQIGAALPSRDFGPLKIQSFVNVNTGNLTLFDHKLVLQERNFPVELCYVYNSHAATVSGIWRLAHKYFKTLPTASQTSPAILIEEDGHETSYQFDSKTKRWVSPYWSDS
;
A
#
# COMPACT_ATOMS: atom_id res chain seq x y z
N MET A 1 0.08 17.53 26.09
CA MET A 1 1.21 16.86 25.41
C MET A 1 0.60 15.76 24.55
N ASN A 2 0.56 15.90 23.22
CA ASN A 2 -0.02 14.87 22.36
C ASN A 2 0.95 13.68 22.29
N LEU A 3 0.59 12.59 22.95
CA LEU A 3 1.30 11.32 22.86
C LEU A 3 1.11 10.79 21.44
N ALA A 4 2.21 10.67 20.69
CA ALA A 4 2.22 10.07 19.36
C ALA A 4 3.16 8.87 19.34
N TYR A 5 2.63 7.73 18.91
CA TYR A 5 3.33 6.44 18.87
C TYR A 5 4.17 6.34 17.59
N PRO A 6 5.33 5.65 17.62
CA PRO A 6 6.19 5.48 16.44
C PRO A 6 5.67 4.41 15.46
N PHE A 7 4.39 4.04 15.57
CA PHE A 7 3.75 2.99 14.78
C PHE A 7 2.27 3.30 14.56
N ASN A 8 1.76 2.73 13.48
CA ASN A 8 0.36 2.68 13.11
C ASN A 8 -0.18 1.29 13.42
N LEU A 9 -1.41 1.23 13.92
CA LEU A 9 -2.13 -0.04 14.06
C LEU A 9 -3.07 -0.22 12.86
N ILE A 10 -3.03 -1.40 12.26
CA ILE A 10 -3.93 -1.82 11.20
C ILE A 10 -4.57 -3.16 11.57
N SER A 11 -5.72 -3.46 10.97
CA SER A 11 -6.43 -4.72 11.17
C SER A 11 -6.87 -5.25 9.82
N GLY A 12 -6.40 -6.45 9.46
CA GLY A 12 -6.71 -7.08 8.19
C GLY A 12 -6.26 -8.53 8.18
N LEU A 13 -6.86 -9.34 7.31
CA LEU A 13 -6.49 -10.76 7.17
C LEU A 13 -5.22 -10.97 6.32
N GLY A 14 -4.78 -9.93 5.60
CA GLY A 14 -3.56 -9.95 4.78
C GLY A 14 -2.29 -9.66 5.57
N LEU A 15 -1.15 -9.93 4.93
CA LEU A 15 0.20 -9.66 5.46
C LEU A 15 0.66 -8.21 5.20
N GLY A 16 -0.27 -7.31 4.90
CA GLY A 16 0.06 -6.03 4.29
C GLY A 16 -0.89 -4.90 4.70
N ILE A 17 -0.57 -3.69 4.23
CA ILE A 17 -1.34 -2.48 4.35
C ILE A 17 -2.15 -2.27 3.07
N SER A 18 -3.46 -2.46 3.16
CA SER A 18 -4.34 -1.95 2.13
C SER A 18 -4.47 -0.43 2.28
N TYR A 19 -4.01 0.33 1.27
CA TYR A 19 -4.06 1.80 1.29
C TYR A 19 -5.49 2.33 1.52
N SER A 20 -6.53 1.65 1.00
CA SER A 20 -7.93 2.04 1.21
C SER A 20 -8.35 1.97 2.68
N SER A 21 -7.84 1.00 3.43
CA SER A 21 -8.17 0.82 4.85
C SER A 21 -7.67 1.98 5.70
N PHE A 22 -6.47 2.51 5.40
CA PHE A 22 -5.90 3.60 6.18
C PHE A 22 -6.56 4.95 5.87
N THR A 23 -6.87 5.22 4.61
CA THR A 23 -7.55 6.47 4.22
C THR A 23 -9.00 6.53 4.70
N GLN A 24 -9.69 5.38 4.79
CA GLN A 24 -11.08 5.31 5.23
C GLN A 24 -11.23 5.25 6.76
N ILE A 25 -10.35 4.54 7.46
CA ILE A 25 -10.49 4.27 8.91
C ILE A 25 -9.63 5.23 9.73
N GLY A 26 -8.54 5.76 9.16
CA GLY A 26 -7.54 6.53 9.88
C GLY A 26 -6.70 5.67 10.82
N ALA A 27 -5.71 6.30 11.46
CA ALA A 27 -4.88 5.62 12.45
C ALA A 27 -5.69 5.42 13.75
N ALA A 28 -5.78 4.17 14.23
CA ALA A 28 -6.46 3.86 15.50
C ALA A 28 -5.82 4.56 16.72
N LEU A 29 -4.52 4.88 16.61
CA LEU A 29 -3.79 5.67 17.58
C LEU A 29 -3.09 6.83 16.84
N PRO A 30 -2.95 8.01 17.49
CA PRO A 30 -2.12 9.08 16.94
C PRO A 30 -0.69 8.57 16.78
N SER A 31 -0.27 8.42 15.55
CA SER A 31 1.02 7.88 15.16
C SER A 31 1.87 8.99 14.53
N ARG A 32 3.18 8.79 14.55
CA ARG A 32 4.15 9.62 13.85
C ARG A 32 5.22 8.74 13.24
N ASP A 33 5.70 9.17 12.08
CA ASP A 33 6.92 8.64 11.50
C ASP A 33 8.07 8.82 12.51
N PHE A 34 9.01 7.87 12.54
CA PHE A 34 10.09 7.90 13.52
C PHE A 34 11.47 8.02 12.86
N GLY A 35 12.36 8.73 13.57
CA GLY A 35 13.72 8.99 13.13
C GLY A 35 13.85 10.06 12.02
N PRO A 36 15.09 10.45 11.68
CA PRO A 36 15.36 11.46 10.66
C PRO A 36 14.93 11.03 9.25
N LEU A 37 14.78 9.72 9.04
CA LEU A 37 14.40 9.10 7.77
C LEU A 37 12.86 9.03 7.60
N LYS A 38 12.09 9.41 8.62
CA LYS A 38 10.62 9.33 8.63
C LYS A 38 10.11 7.94 8.25
N ILE A 39 10.69 6.91 8.86
CA ILE A 39 10.25 5.52 8.63
C ILE A 39 8.82 5.38 9.17
N GLN A 40 7.96 4.75 8.38
CA GLN A 40 6.58 4.48 8.76
C GLN A 40 6.48 3.02 9.21
N SER A 41 6.03 2.80 10.45
CA SER A 41 5.80 1.46 10.98
C SER A 41 4.33 1.13 11.04
N PHE A 42 3.97 -0.09 10.68
CA PHE A 42 2.60 -0.59 10.74
C PHE A 42 2.57 -1.97 11.37
N VAL A 43 1.76 -2.12 12.40
CA VAL A 43 1.56 -3.38 13.12
C VAL A 43 0.15 -3.86 12.84
N ASN A 44 0.02 -5.04 12.24
CA ASN A 44 -1.25 -5.71 12.07
C ASN A 44 -1.63 -6.41 13.38
N VAL A 45 -2.67 -5.92 14.05
CA VAL A 45 -3.09 -6.46 15.36
C VAL A 45 -3.71 -7.86 15.28
N ASN A 46 -4.21 -8.26 14.10
CA ASN A 46 -4.81 -9.59 13.92
C ASN A 46 -3.76 -10.65 13.63
N THR A 47 -2.71 -10.31 12.88
CA THR A 47 -1.70 -11.27 12.43
C THR A 47 -0.39 -11.15 13.20
N GLY A 48 -0.15 -10.04 13.89
CA GLY A 48 1.13 -9.72 14.50
C GLY A 48 2.18 -9.21 13.51
N ASN A 49 1.84 -9.09 12.22
CA ASN A 49 2.82 -8.70 11.21
C ASN A 49 3.25 -7.23 11.37
N LEU A 50 4.56 -7.00 11.41
CA LEU A 50 5.19 -5.70 11.31
C LEU A 50 5.59 -5.43 9.85
N THR A 51 5.11 -4.31 9.31
CA THR A 51 5.55 -3.75 8.04
C THR A 51 6.22 -2.40 8.28
N LEU A 52 7.42 -2.20 7.71
CA LEU A 52 8.10 -0.89 7.74
C LEU A 52 8.26 -0.38 6.32
N PHE A 53 8.01 0.91 6.13
CA PHE A 53 8.29 1.62 4.88
C PHE A 53 9.44 2.57 5.13
N ASP A 54 10.53 2.31 4.44
CA ASP A 54 11.64 3.24 4.30
C ASP A 54 11.44 4.11 3.06
N HIS A 55 12.01 5.33 3.09
CA HIS A 55 12.01 6.38 2.06
C HIS A 55 11.16 6.12 0.82
N LYS A 56 10.12 6.93 0.66
CA LYS A 56 9.31 6.95 -0.56
C LYS A 56 9.94 7.86 -1.61
N LEU A 57 10.44 7.27 -2.69
CA LEU A 57 10.83 7.99 -3.89
C LEU A 57 9.67 8.00 -4.87
N VAL A 58 9.23 9.19 -5.29
CA VAL A 58 8.21 9.35 -6.31
C VAL A 58 8.88 9.69 -7.63
N LEU A 59 8.76 8.79 -8.61
CA LEU A 59 9.22 8.98 -9.98
C LEU A 59 8.04 9.38 -10.86
N GLN A 60 8.17 10.48 -11.58
CA GLN A 60 7.16 10.92 -12.53
C GLN A 60 7.36 10.20 -13.88
N GLU A 61 6.61 9.12 -14.11
CA GLU A 61 6.56 8.43 -15.40
C GLU A 61 5.47 9.02 -16.31
N ARG A 62 5.53 8.72 -17.62
CA ARG A 62 4.67 9.34 -18.65
C ARG A 62 3.18 9.35 -18.34
N ASN A 63 2.66 8.27 -17.73
CA ASN A 63 1.21 8.06 -17.56
C ASN A 63 0.75 8.02 -16.10
N PHE A 64 1.67 7.86 -15.15
CA PHE A 64 1.36 7.80 -13.71
C PHE A 64 2.63 8.01 -12.87
N PRO A 65 2.52 8.60 -11.66
CA PRO A 65 3.62 8.58 -10.71
C PRO A 65 3.87 7.16 -10.23
N VAL A 66 5.13 6.74 -10.23
CA VAL A 66 5.59 5.47 -9.65
C VAL A 66 6.19 5.75 -8.30
N GLU A 67 5.75 5.02 -7.29
CA GLU A 67 6.28 5.11 -5.93
C GLU A 67 7.23 3.92 -5.73
N LEU A 68 8.49 4.21 -5.41
CA LEU A 68 9.50 3.23 -5.01
C LEU A 68 9.75 3.40 -3.51
N CYS A 69 9.73 2.30 -2.76
CA CYS A 69 10.06 2.29 -1.34
C CYS A 69 10.77 0.99 -0.97
N TYR A 70 11.53 1.01 0.13
CA TYR A 70 12.09 -0.22 0.69
C TYR A 70 11.16 -0.71 1.79
N VAL A 71 10.65 -1.93 1.67
CA VAL A 71 9.64 -2.47 2.58
C VAL A 71 10.21 -3.61 3.39
N TYR A 72 10.03 -3.52 4.70
CA TYR A 72 10.24 -4.63 5.62
C TYR A 72 8.93 -5.39 5.84
N ASN A 73 8.98 -6.73 5.87
CA ASN A 73 7.85 -7.56 6.28
C ASN A 73 8.32 -8.67 7.23
N SER A 74 7.90 -8.62 8.49
CA SER A 74 8.31 -9.60 9.51
C SER A 74 7.81 -11.03 9.24
N HIS A 75 6.73 -11.17 8.47
CA HIS A 75 6.12 -12.45 8.11
C HIS A 75 6.55 -12.92 6.72
N ALA A 76 7.61 -12.35 6.15
CA ALA A 76 8.13 -12.80 4.87
C ALA A 76 8.51 -14.29 4.91
N ALA A 77 8.03 -15.05 3.92
CA ALA A 77 8.32 -16.47 3.81
C ALA A 77 9.79 -16.79 3.47
N THR A 78 10.53 -15.81 2.94
CA THR A 78 11.93 -15.95 2.55
C THR A 78 12.76 -14.79 3.09
N VAL A 79 14.06 -15.02 3.31
CA VAL A 79 15.00 -13.98 3.76
C VAL A 79 15.04 -12.80 2.78
N SER A 80 14.97 -13.09 1.47
CA SER A 80 14.90 -12.05 0.42
C SER A 80 13.60 -11.25 0.43
N GLY A 81 12.54 -11.76 1.08
CA GLY A 81 11.27 -11.06 1.24
C GLY A 81 11.20 -10.21 2.50
N ILE A 82 12.14 -10.37 3.43
CA ILE A 82 12.16 -9.63 4.70
C ILE A 82 12.36 -8.15 4.43
N TRP A 83 13.33 -7.80 3.59
CA TRP A 83 13.55 -6.46 3.09
C TRP A 83 13.60 -6.50 1.58
N ARG A 84 12.75 -5.71 0.93
CA ARG A 84 12.69 -5.67 -0.54
C ARG A 84 12.44 -4.26 -1.04
N LEU A 85 12.99 -3.96 -2.21
CA LEU A 85 12.51 -2.82 -2.99
C LEU A 85 11.12 -3.15 -3.49
N ALA A 86 10.14 -2.39 -3.04
CA ALA A 86 8.76 -2.48 -3.47
C ALA A 86 8.40 -1.26 -4.31
N HIS A 87 7.54 -1.50 -5.28
CA HIS A 87 6.89 -0.44 -6.03
C HIS A 87 5.51 -0.91 -6.44
N LYS A 88 4.59 0.02 -6.63
CA LYS A 88 3.29 -0.33 -7.19
C LYS A 88 3.49 -0.66 -8.66
N TYR A 89 3.06 -1.85 -9.07
CA TYR A 89 3.05 -2.24 -10.47
C TYR A 89 1.77 -2.95 -10.84
N PHE A 90 1.32 -2.76 -12.07
CA PHE A 90 0.28 -3.62 -12.61
C PHE A 90 0.87 -4.98 -12.91
N LYS A 91 0.19 -6.05 -12.48
CA LYS A 91 0.52 -7.44 -12.82
C LYS A 91 0.65 -7.63 -14.33
N THR A 92 -0.13 -6.86 -15.09
CA THR A 92 0.02 -6.68 -16.54
C THR A 92 -0.41 -5.26 -16.86
N LEU A 93 0.42 -4.52 -17.60
CA LEU A 93 0.09 -3.15 -18.01
C LEU A 93 -1.22 -3.15 -18.80
N PRO A 94 -2.26 -2.43 -18.34
CA PRO A 94 -3.52 -2.40 -19.05
C PRO A 94 -3.35 -1.71 -20.40
N THR A 95 -3.86 -2.33 -21.47
CA THR A 95 -3.86 -1.70 -22.79
C THR A 95 -4.95 -0.63 -22.86
N ALA A 96 -4.78 0.37 -23.74
CA ALA A 96 -5.73 1.48 -23.85
C ALA A 96 -7.17 1.05 -24.22
N SER A 97 -7.33 -0.15 -24.78
CA SER A 97 -8.61 -0.76 -25.14
C SER A 97 -9.09 -1.81 -24.13
N GLN A 98 -8.35 -2.06 -23.05
CA GLN A 98 -8.69 -3.08 -22.07
C GLN A 98 -9.92 -2.67 -21.26
N THR A 99 -10.92 -3.54 -21.26
CA THR A 99 -12.13 -3.43 -20.43
C THR A 99 -12.19 -4.48 -19.32
N SER A 100 -11.31 -5.48 -19.36
CA SER A 100 -11.16 -6.48 -18.30
C SER A 100 -10.44 -5.91 -17.07
N PRO A 101 -10.67 -6.45 -15.85
CA PRO A 101 -10.06 -5.92 -14.65
C PRO A 101 -8.52 -5.87 -14.71
N ALA A 102 -7.95 -4.77 -14.23
CA ALA A 102 -6.50 -4.60 -14.10
C ALA A 102 -6.09 -4.90 -12.66
N ILE A 103 -5.10 -5.77 -12.45
CA ILE A 103 -4.64 -6.11 -11.10
C ILE A 103 -3.42 -5.25 -10.78
N LEU A 104 -3.56 -4.39 -9.78
CA LEU A 104 -2.47 -3.64 -9.18
C LEU A 104 -1.89 -4.48 -8.04
N ILE A 105 -0.58 -4.67 -8.03
CA ILE A 105 0.14 -5.28 -6.91
C ILE A 105 0.74 -4.14 -6.10
N GLU A 106 0.35 -4.07 -4.83
CA GLU A 106 0.80 -3.08 -3.86
C GLU A 106 2.14 -3.48 -3.23
N GLU A 107 2.74 -2.55 -2.51
CA GLU A 107 4.14 -2.59 -2.07
C GLU A 107 4.43 -3.76 -1.09
N ASP A 108 3.42 -4.15 -0.34
CA ASP A 108 3.37 -5.28 0.59
C ASP A 108 3.00 -6.62 -0.07
N GLY A 109 2.71 -6.63 -1.38
CA GLY A 109 2.29 -7.79 -2.16
C GLY A 109 0.77 -8.02 -2.18
N HIS A 110 -0.02 -7.10 -1.62
CA HIS A 110 -1.47 -7.12 -1.72
C HIS A 110 -1.91 -6.90 -3.18
N GLU A 111 -2.89 -7.66 -3.65
CA GLU A 111 -3.43 -7.51 -5.01
C GLU A 111 -4.78 -6.76 -4.96
N THR A 112 -4.85 -5.60 -5.60
CA THR A 112 -6.06 -4.78 -5.76
C THR A 112 -6.56 -4.87 -7.20
N SER A 113 -7.78 -5.38 -7.39
CA SER A 113 -8.42 -5.46 -8.71
C SER A 113 -9.11 -4.14 -9.05
N TYR A 114 -8.82 -3.55 -10.20
CA TYR A 114 -9.47 -2.34 -10.71
C TYR A 114 -10.40 -2.73 -11.86
N GLN A 115 -11.63 -2.20 -11.85
CA GLN A 115 -12.58 -2.32 -12.95
C GLN A 115 -12.55 -1.06 -13.81
N PHE A 116 -12.70 -1.21 -15.12
CA PHE A 116 -12.81 -0.07 -16.02
C PHE A 116 -14.24 0.45 -16.04
N ASP A 117 -14.46 1.70 -15.65
CA ASP A 117 -15.74 2.38 -15.82
C ASP A 117 -15.78 3.08 -17.18
N SER A 118 -16.60 2.53 -18.08
CA SER A 118 -16.78 3.04 -19.44
C SER A 118 -17.50 4.39 -19.50
N LYS A 119 -18.25 4.78 -18.45
CA LYS A 119 -18.95 6.08 -18.40
C LYS A 119 -18.00 7.22 -18.11
N THR A 120 -17.09 7.01 -17.15
CA THR A 120 -16.12 8.03 -16.73
C THR A 120 -14.77 7.89 -17.44
N LYS A 121 -14.56 6.80 -18.21
CA LYS A 121 -13.29 6.43 -18.85
C LYS A 121 -12.13 6.37 -17.85
N ARG A 122 -12.39 5.83 -16.65
CA ARG A 122 -11.42 5.72 -15.55
C ARG A 122 -11.41 4.29 -15.00
N TRP A 123 -10.28 3.92 -14.41
CA TRP A 123 -10.16 2.68 -13.63
C TRP A 123 -10.59 2.96 -12.19
N VAL A 124 -11.50 2.15 -11.67
CA VAL A 124 -12.05 2.26 -10.31
C VAL A 124 -11.76 0.98 -9.53
N SER A 125 -11.24 1.14 -8.32
CA SER A 125 -11.15 0.03 -7.38
C SER A 125 -12.54 -0.24 -6.78
N PRO A 126 -12.98 -1.51 -6.62
CA PRO A 126 -14.27 -1.85 -6.02
C PRO A 126 -14.38 -1.40 -4.55
N TYR A 127 -13.28 -1.00 -3.92
CA TYR A 127 -13.25 -0.48 -2.54
C TYR A 127 -13.28 1.05 -2.46
N TRP A 128 -13.31 1.76 -3.60
CA TRP A 128 -13.67 3.16 -3.67
C TRP A 128 -15.18 3.26 -3.94
N SER A 129 -15.98 3.16 -2.88
CA SER A 129 -17.30 3.80 -2.91
C SER A 129 -17.08 5.27 -2.55
N ASP A 130 -17.51 6.16 -3.42
CA ASP A 130 -17.72 7.57 -3.06
C ASP A 130 -18.76 7.61 -1.93
N SER A 131 -18.30 7.67 -0.69
CA SER A 131 -19.09 7.99 0.50
C SER A 131 -18.63 9.34 1.03
#